data_AF-A0A927H8P1-F1
#
_entry.id   AF-A0A927H8P1-F1
#
_cell.length_a   1.000
_cell.length_b   1.000
_cell.length_c   1.000
_cell.angle_alpha   90.00
_cell.angle_beta   90.00
_cell.angle_gamma   90.00
#
_symmetry.space_group_name_H-M   'P 1'
#
loop_
_entity.id
_entity.type
_entity.pdbx_description
1 polymer ?
#
loop_
_entity_poly.entity_id
_entity_poly.type
_entity_poly.pdbx_seq_one_letter_code
_entity_poly.pdbx_strand_id
1 'polypeptide(L)'
;MNYICRIELEDIKPAIWRRFSFHPDITFHQLHETIQEVMGWYNSHLYEFEINGHRIEMPDETGYAFSDEVGLNAREEIVSSHLNKKNTVFTYMYDFGDGWSHRIKLEQIDVQSDELTAACLDGERACPVEDVGGPWGHQNLLEILANPRHPEYEEMREWAGGSYDPEFFDRDMVNEGLRQSARALSPKLGGTKAANPKAASEKKAKLTKRELAKHLKGLSNEQLIELVKECFGHSKDAEHSITVKILGGDATVDSLFAEYRQKIEHLFFPTRGKANLHVEDAKKAIAEFEKLTGSEKRAAELRLLYIENGMDFAILHDYMDGRLLAGLTSVYAEVIRAVIRDKNGKLHKEMKTPLVKIVRKASRIHDMLHATLQQLFMQAGYDDRGITSR
;
A
#
# COMPACT_ATOMS: atom_id res chain seq x y z
N MET A 1 29.02 4.35 -3.92
CA MET A 1 29.07 3.79 -5.29
C MET A 1 27.64 3.74 -5.77
N ASN A 2 27.32 4.25 -6.96
CA ASN A 2 25.95 4.26 -7.48
C ASN A 2 25.85 3.51 -8.80
N TYR A 3 24.69 2.90 -9.03
CA TYR A 3 24.35 2.34 -10.33
C TYR A 3 23.51 3.33 -11.10
N ILE A 4 23.75 3.44 -12.40
CA ILE A 4 22.92 4.21 -13.33
C ILE A 4 22.26 3.24 -14.30
N CYS A 5 20.95 3.19 -14.25
CA CYS A 5 20.13 2.34 -15.10
C CYS A 5 19.30 3.19 -16.06
N ARG A 6 19.04 2.62 -17.23
CA ARG A 6 17.95 3.03 -18.12
C ARG A 6 16.84 2.00 -18.02
N ILE A 7 15.62 2.44 -17.74
CA ILE A 7 14.40 1.66 -17.83
C ILE A 7 13.58 2.14 -19.01
N GLU A 8 13.01 1.21 -19.76
CA GLU A 8 12.17 1.48 -20.93
C GLU A 8 10.98 0.53 -20.91
N LEU A 9 9.78 1.09 -21.14
CA LEU A 9 8.56 0.32 -21.22
C LEU A 9 8.50 -0.42 -22.56
N GLU A 10 8.29 -1.74 -22.54
CA GLU A 10 8.21 -2.53 -23.76
C GLU A 10 6.84 -2.35 -24.46
N ASP A 11 6.79 -2.69 -25.75
CA ASP A 11 5.59 -2.67 -26.59
C ASP A 11 4.87 -1.31 -26.76
N ILE A 12 5.49 -0.21 -26.36
CA ILE A 12 4.99 1.15 -26.59
C ILE A 12 5.92 1.96 -27.49
N LYS A 13 5.33 2.71 -28.44
CA LYS A 13 6.03 3.64 -29.31
C LYS A 13 5.29 4.98 -29.43
N PRO A 14 5.98 6.13 -29.39
CA PRO A 14 7.40 6.33 -29.06
C PRO A 14 7.81 5.81 -27.68
N ALA A 15 9.10 5.54 -27.45
CA ALA A 15 9.55 4.91 -26.20
C ALA A 15 9.24 5.81 -24.98
N ILE A 16 8.73 5.20 -23.92
CA ILE A 16 8.59 5.82 -22.59
C ILE A 16 9.74 5.28 -21.74
N TRP A 17 10.58 6.18 -21.21
CA TRP A 17 11.81 5.75 -20.55
C TRP A 17 12.28 6.71 -19.46
N ARG A 18 13.07 6.18 -18.53
CA ARG A 18 13.78 6.95 -17.49
C ARG A 18 15.22 6.49 -17.39
N ARG A 19 16.11 7.42 -17.10
CA ARG A 19 17.49 7.14 -16.69
C ARG A 19 17.65 7.62 -15.26
N PHE A 20 18.02 6.73 -14.36
CA PHE A 20 18.03 7.00 -12.93
C PHE A 20 19.22 6.33 -12.26
N SER A 21 19.64 6.91 -11.13
CA SER A 21 20.70 6.39 -10.28
C SER A 21 20.20 5.97 -8.92
N PHE A 22 20.82 4.96 -8.32
CA PHE A 22 20.53 4.50 -6.97
C PHE A 22 21.74 3.81 -6.35
N HIS A 23 21.75 3.68 -5.03
CA HIS A 23 22.79 2.94 -4.32
C HIS A 23 22.55 1.42 -4.46
N PRO A 24 23.53 0.59 -4.84
CA PRO A 24 23.30 -0.81 -5.19
C PRO A 24 23.12 -1.74 -3.98
N ASP A 25 23.43 -1.27 -2.76
CA ASP A 25 23.15 -2.00 -1.50
C ASP A 25 21.73 -1.76 -0.97
N ILE A 26 20.76 -1.77 -1.88
CA ILE A 26 19.32 -1.75 -1.59
C ILE A 26 18.72 -3.12 -1.95
N THR A 27 17.56 -3.42 -1.39
CA THR A 27 16.83 -4.63 -1.77
C THR A 27 16.14 -4.47 -3.12
N PHE A 28 15.76 -5.56 -3.76
CA PHE A 28 14.92 -5.50 -4.97
C PHE A 28 13.54 -4.88 -4.71
N HIS A 29 13.02 -4.95 -3.48
CA HIS A 29 11.81 -4.23 -3.09
C HIS A 29 12.02 -2.71 -3.06
N GLN A 30 13.15 -2.23 -2.54
CA GLN A 30 13.50 -0.81 -2.60
C GLN A 30 13.76 -0.35 -4.04
N LEU A 31 14.33 -1.22 -4.89
CA LEU A 31 14.47 -0.94 -6.32
C LEU A 31 13.09 -0.83 -7.01
N HIS A 32 12.15 -1.71 -6.68
CA HIS A 32 10.76 -1.62 -7.13
C HIS A 32 10.13 -0.29 -6.72
N GLU A 33 10.21 0.09 -5.44
CA GLU A 33 9.68 1.38 -4.98
C GLU A 33 10.36 2.57 -5.69
N THR A 34 11.66 2.48 -5.97
CA THR A 34 12.38 3.49 -6.78
C THR A 34 11.85 3.55 -8.20
N ILE A 35 11.57 2.40 -8.84
CA ILE A 35 11.00 2.32 -10.18
C ILE A 35 9.61 2.95 -10.22
N GLN A 36 8.76 2.67 -9.23
CA GLN A 36 7.42 3.22 -9.12
C GLN A 36 7.45 4.76 -9.06
N GLU A 37 8.37 5.35 -8.29
CA GLU A 37 8.55 6.80 -8.22
C GLU A 37 9.05 7.39 -9.56
N VAL A 38 10.03 6.77 -10.23
CA VAL A 38 10.54 7.31 -11.51
C VAL A 38 9.56 7.16 -12.66
N MET A 39 8.74 6.11 -12.64
CA MET A 39 7.70 5.88 -13.64
C MET A 39 6.40 6.64 -13.30
N GLY A 40 6.21 7.10 -12.06
CA GLY A 40 5.01 7.82 -11.65
C GLY A 40 3.78 6.93 -11.45
N TRP A 41 4.01 5.69 -10.99
CA TRP A 41 2.97 4.70 -10.71
C TRP A 41 2.68 4.57 -9.21
N TYR A 42 1.57 3.90 -8.89
CA TYR A 42 0.97 3.96 -7.57
C TYR A 42 1.31 2.77 -6.68
N ASN A 43 2.11 1.82 -7.16
CA ASN A 43 2.51 0.62 -6.42
C ASN A 43 1.29 -0.20 -5.93
N SER A 44 0.29 -0.33 -6.79
CA SER A 44 -1.01 -0.97 -6.49
C SER A 44 -1.04 -2.47 -6.82
N HIS A 45 -0.11 -2.94 -7.66
CA HIS A 45 -0.14 -4.29 -8.22
C HIS A 45 1.09 -5.13 -7.86
N LEU A 46 1.00 -6.43 -8.14
CA LEU A 46 2.12 -7.36 -8.01
C LEU A 46 3.22 -7.03 -9.03
N TYR A 47 4.44 -7.45 -8.72
CA TYR A 47 5.60 -7.25 -9.57
C TYR A 47 6.60 -8.39 -9.44
N GLU A 48 7.45 -8.52 -10.45
CA GLU A 48 8.60 -9.42 -10.43
C GLU A 48 9.78 -8.84 -11.23
N PHE A 49 10.97 -9.31 -10.88
CA PHE A 49 12.19 -9.12 -11.67
C PHE A 49 12.67 -10.45 -12.20
N GLU A 50 13.14 -10.47 -13.45
CA GLU A 50 13.87 -11.60 -14.02
C GLU A 50 15.30 -11.16 -14.36
N ILE A 51 16.27 -11.66 -13.60
CA ILE A 51 17.70 -11.33 -13.75
C ILE A 51 18.56 -12.58 -13.65
N ASN A 52 19.40 -12.82 -14.66
CA ASN A 52 20.31 -13.98 -14.74
C ASN A 52 19.61 -15.35 -14.53
N GLY A 53 18.35 -15.49 -14.97
CA GLY A 53 17.55 -16.70 -14.76
C GLY A 53 16.98 -16.86 -13.35
N HIS A 54 17.10 -15.83 -12.50
CA HIS A 54 16.44 -15.76 -11.21
C HIS A 54 15.21 -14.87 -11.30
N ARG A 55 14.08 -15.42 -10.83
CA ARG A 55 12.84 -14.68 -10.58
C ARG A 55 12.86 -14.14 -9.16
N ILE A 56 12.75 -12.82 -8.99
CA ILE A 56 12.79 -12.13 -7.70
C ILE A 56 11.49 -11.34 -7.54
N GLU A 57 10.70 -11.67 -6.53
CA GLU A 57 9.34 -11.16 -6.35
C GLU A 57 9.00 -10.99 -4.86
N MET A 58 7.85 -10.37 -4.59
CA MET A 58 7.29 -10.38 -3.25
C MET A 58 6.84 -11.79 -2.88
N PRO A 59 7.26 -12.34 -1.72
CA PRO A 59 6.81 -13.66 -1.31
C PRO A 59 5.30 -13.65 -1.10
N ASP A 60 4.62 -14.65 -1.64
CA ASP A 60 3.20 -14.84 -1.38
C ASP A 60 2.97 -15.23 0.09
N GLU A 61 2.55 -14.26 0.89
CA GLU A 61 2.22 -14.45 2.31
C GLU A 61 0.86 -15.17 2.50
N THR A 62 0.07 -15.33 1.44
CA THR A 62 -1.27 -15.94 1.47
C THR A 62 -1.23 -17.47 1.26
N GLY A 63 -0.16 -18.00 0.67
CA GLY A 63 0.03 -19.43 0.43
C GLY A 63 -0.74 -19.98 -0.78
N TYR A 64 -1.19 -19.09 -1.67
CA TYR A 64 -1.85 -19.39 -2.95
C TYR A 64 -0.88 -19.19 -4.14
N ALA A 65 0.38 -19.63 -3.99
CA ALA A 65 1.36 -19.51 -5.05
C ALA A 65 0.85 -20.20 -6.33
N PHE A 66 0.77 -19.44 -7.43
CA PHE A 66 0.35 -19.94 -8.74
C PHE A 66 1.45 -20.73 -9.48
N SER A 67 2.62 -20.90 -8.84
CA SER A 67 3.84 -21.51 -9.37
C SER A 67 4.48 -22.44 -8.32
N ASP A 68 4.95 -23.60 -8.77
CA ASP A 68 5.77 -24.52 -7.97
C ASP A 68 7.23 -24.05 -7.83
N GLU A 69 7.67 -23.10 -8.66
CA GLU A 69 8.99 -22.49 -8.56
C GLU A 69 9.00 -21.40 -7.49
N VAL A 70 9.84 -21.59 -6.47
CA VAL A 70 10.03 -20.64 -5.38
C VAL A 70 10.91 -19.48 -5.89
N GLY A 71 10.29 -18.35 -6.20
CA GLY A 71 10.99 -17.09 -6.48
C GLY A 71 11.82 -16.62 -5.28
N LEU A 72 12.89 -15.86 -5.55
CA LEU A 72 13.67 -15.23 -4.49
C LEU A 72 12.92 -14.03 -3.90
N ASN A 73 13.11 -13.77 -2.61
CA ASN A 73 12.35 -12.77 -1.87
C ASN A 73 12.91 -11.35 -2.10
N ALA A 74 12.15 -10.49 -2.77
CA ALA A 74 12.54 -9.12 -3.08
C ALA A 74 12.86 -8.25 -1.85
N ARG A 75 12.34 -8.57 -0.66
CA ARG A 75 12.67 -7.87 0.60
C ARG A 75 14.03 -8.28 1.19
N GLU A 76 14.61 -9.37 0.72
CA GLU A 76 15.85 -9.95 1.25
C GLU A 76 17.00 -9.91 0.23
N GLU A 77 16.70 -10.07 -1.06
CA GLU A 77 17.70 -10.02 -2.12
C GLU A 77 18.22 -8.59 -2.34
N ILE A 78 19.54 -8.43 -2.34
CA ILE A 78 20.23 -7.15 -2.56
C ILE A 78 20.60 -7.01 -4.04
N VAL A 79 20.40 -5.82 -4.60
CA VAL A 79 20.65 -5.57 -6.03
C VAL A 79 22.10 -5.86 -6.42
N SER A 80 23.08 -5.42 -5.63
CA SER A 80 24.52 -5.67 -5.88
C SER A 80 24.90 -7.16 -5.95
N SER A 81 24.13 -8.06 -5.32
CA SER A 81 24.36 -9.50 -5.38
C SER A 81 24.02 -10.12 -6.74
N HIS A 82 23.07 -9.52 -7.47
CA HIS A 82 22.56 -10.04 -8.75
C HIS A 82 23.04 -9.21 -9.94
N LEU A 83 23.27 -7.93 -9.72
CA LEU A 83 23.63 -6.95 -10.73
C LEU A 83 25.01 -6.36 -10.39
N ASN A 84 26.06 -6.77 -11.11
CA ASN A 84 27.43 -6.31 -10.84
C ASN A 84 28.25 -6.06 -12.11
N LYS A 85 27.63 -6.17 -13.29
CA LYS A 85 28.28 -6.04 -14.58
C LYS A 85 27.58 -4.96 -15.41
N LYS A 86 28.36 -3.98 -15.86
CA LYS A 86 27.91 -2.97 -16.83
C LYS A 86 27.34 -3.66 -18.07
N ASN A 87 26.27 -3.09 -18.63
CA ASN A 87 25.50 -3.59 -19.76
C ASN A 87 24.67 -4.85 -19.49
N THR A 88 24.55 -5.32 -18.24
CA THR A 88 23.54 -6.33 -17.90
C THR A 88 22.15 -5.75 -18.17
N VAL A 89 21.32 -6.53 -18.85
CA VAL A 89 19.92 -6.24 -19.14
C VAL A 89 19.07 -7.26 -18.39
N PHE A 90 17.99 -6.80 -17.77
CA PHE A 90 17.06 -7.61 -17.02
C PHE A 90 15.64 -7.05 -17.18
N THR A 91 14.65 -7.85 -16.82
CA THR A 91 13.23 -7.49 -16.99
C THR A 91 12.61 -7.16 -15.64
N TYR A 92 11.70 -6.20 -15.64
CA TYR A 92 10.82 -5.88 -14.52
C TYR A 92 9.38 -5.88 -15.03
N MET A 93 8.55 -6.76 -14.50
CA MET A 93 7.13 -6.85 -14.82
C MET A 93 6.34 -6.25 -13.67
N TYR A 94 5.42 -5.33 -13.99
CA TYR A 94 4.50 -4.71 -13.05
C TYR A 94 3.07 -4.91 -13.53
N ASP A 95 2.17 -5.19 -12.58
CA ASP A 95 0.79 -5.55 -12.82
C ASP A 95 0.63 -6.78 -13.73
N PHE A 96 0.38 -7.94 -13.11
CA PHE A 96 0.18 -9.18 -13.85
C PHE A 96 -1.14 -9.23 -14.62
N GLY A 97 -2.07 -8.31 -14.34
CA GLY A 97 -3.29 -8.12 -15.13
C GLY A 97 -3.00 -7.42 -16.44
N ASP A 98 -2.44 -6.20 -16.37
CA ASP A 98 -2.16 -5.36 -17.54
C ASP A 98 -0.85 -5.73 -18.28
N GLY A 99 0.07 -6.41 -17.60
CA GLY A 99 1.29 -6.96 -18.18
C GLY A 99 2.35 -5.92 -18.54
N TRP A 100 2.63 -4.94 -17.67
CA TRP A 100 3.64 -3.92 -17.95
C TRP A 100 5.07 -4.46 -17.84
N SER A 101 5.61 -4.89 -18.98
CA SER A 101 7.01 -5.33 -19.10
C SER A 101 7.96 -4.14 -19.29
N HIS A 102 9.05 -4.14 -18.54
CA HIS A 102 10.11 -3.15 -18.64
C HIS A 102 11.44 -3.81 -18.90
N ARG A 103 12.17 -3.22 -19.84
CA ARG A 103 13.58 -3.53 -20.05
C ARG A 103 14.44 -2.58 -19.24
N ILE A 104 15.23 -3.13 -18.32
CA ILE A 104 16.18 -2.34 -17.53
C ILE A 104 17.61 -2.71 -17.92
N LYS A 105 18.43 -1.71 -18.20
CA LYS A 105 19.84 -1.86 -18.54
C LYS A 105 20.71 -1.10 -17.53
N LEU A 106 21.65 -1.80 -16.90
CA LEU A 106 22.70 -1.17 -16.12
C LEU A 106 23.71 -0.51 -17.05
N GLU A 107 23.62 0.81 -17.21
CA GLU A 107 24.46 1.57 -18.12
C GLU A 107 25.82 1.89 -17.53
N GLN A 108 25.90 2.16 -16.23
CA GLN A 108 27.13 2.58 -15.57
C GLN A 108 27.15 2.17 -14.10
N ILE A 109 28.34 1.84 -13.61
CA ILE A 109 28.67 1.69 -12.19
C ILE A 109 29.59 2.85 -11.84
N ASP A 110 29.08 3.83 -11.11
CA ASP A 110 29.84 4.99 -10.64
C ASP A 110 30.43 4.71 -9.26
N VAL A 111 31.73 4.40 -9.24
CA VAL A 111 32.46 4.09 -8.02
C VAL A 111 32.86 5.33 -7.21
N GLN A 112 32.73 6.53 -7.78
CA GLN A 112 33.14 7.79 -7.13
C GLN A 112 32.00 8.48 -6.37
N SER A 113 30.74 8.19 -6.72
CA SER A 113 29.58 8.70 -5.99
C SER A 113 29.48 8.10 -4.58
N ASP A 114 29.19 8.92 -3.58
CA ASP A 114 28.80 8.54 -2.22
C ASP A 114 27.33 8.85 -1.90
N GLU A 115 26.56 9.29 -2.90
CA GLU A 115 25.15 9.64 -2.74
C GLU A 115 24.29 8.40 -2.44
N LEU A 116 23.55 8.45 -1.35
CA LEU A 116 22.72 7.33 -0.88
C LEU A 116 21.32 7.38 -1.48
N THR A 117 20.90 8.57 -1.90
CA THR A 117 19.56 8.83 -2.42
C THR A 117 19.48 8.47 -3.89
N ALA A 118 18.35 7.88 -4.30
CA ALA A 118 18.07 7.70 -5.72
C ALA A 118 17.78 9.05 -6.41
N ALA A 119 18.09 9.14 -7.70
CA ALA A 119 17.82 10.33 -8.50
C ALA A 119 17.45 9.96 -9.93
N CYS A 120 16.43 10.59 -10.47
CA CYS A 120 16.14 10.61 -11.90
C CYS A 120 17.09 11.59 -12.58
N LEU A 121 17.87 11.10 -13.54
CA LEU A 121 18.86 11.85 -14.29
C LEU A 121 18.28 12.42 -15.58
N ASP A 122 17.39 11.66 -16.23
CA ASP A 122 16.78 12.00 -17.52
C ASP A 122 15.54 11.13 -17.80
N GLY A 123 14.73 11.50 -18.79
CA GLY A 123 13.56 10.73 -19.19
C GLY A 123 12.71 11.45 -20.23
N GLU A 124 11.77 10.73 -20.83
CA GLU A 124 10.80 11.28 -21.79
C GLU A 124 9.45 10.61 -21.65
N ARG A 125 8.39 11.38 -21.94
CA ARG A 125 6.97 10.99 -21.97
C ARG A 125 6.39 10.59 -20.61
N ALA A 126 5.09 10.80 -20.44
CA ALA A 126 4.36 10.32 -19.27
C ALA A 126 4.20 8.80 -19.38
N CYS A 127 4.21 8.10 -18.24
CA CYS A 127 3.88 6.69 -18.23
C CYS A 127 2.37 6.48 -18.43
N PRO A 128 1.94 5.29 -18.87
CA PRO A 128 0.52 4.96 -18.97
C PRO A 128 -0.19 5.18 -17.63
N VAL A 129 -1.44 5.65 -17.70
CA VAL A 129 -2.34 5.72 -16.55
C VAL A 129 -2.54 4.29 -16.01
N GLU A 130 -2.55 4.15 -14.68
CA GLU A 130 -2.83 2.86 -14.01
C GLU A 130 -4.20 2.30 -14.46
N ASP A 131 -4.32 0.97 -14.51
CA ASP A 131 -5.54 0.24 -14.90
C ASP A 131 -6.08 0.56 -16.31
N VAL A 132 -5.26 1.09 -17.22
CA VAL A 132 -5.71 1.41 -18.59
C VAL A 132 -5.88 0.17 -19.47
N GLY A 133 -5.48 -1.02 -19.02
CA GLY A 133 -5.61 -2.27 -19.76
C GLY A 133 -4.37 -2.60 -20.59
N GLY A 134 -3.18 -2.35 -20.03
CA GLY A 134 -1.90 -2.67 -20.67
C GLY A 134 -1.57 -1.82 -21.90
N PRO A 135 -0.54 -2.21 -22.69
CA PRO A 135 -0.07 -1.43 -23.84
C PRO A 135 -1.16 -1.10 -24.87
N TRP A 136 -2.08 -2.05 -25.11
CA TRP A 136 -3.20 -1.87 -26.03
C TRP A 136 -4.21 -0.84 -25.52
N GLY A 137 -4.58 -0.91 -24.24
CA GLY A 137 -5.47 0.05 -23.63
C GLY A 137 -4.89 1.46 -23.62
N HIS A 138 -3.59 1.59 -23.33
CA HIS A 138 -2.88 2.87 -23.43
C HIS A 138 -2.91 3.44 -24.85
N GLN A 139 -2.61 2.61 -25.86
CA GLN A 139 -2.66 3.05 -27.25
C GLN A 139 -4.06 3.52 -27.66
N ASN A 140 -5.10 2.80 -27.25
CA ASN A 140 -6.50 3.20 -27.49
C ASN A 140 -6.83 4.54 -26.81
N LEU A 141 -6.39 4.74 -25.56
CA LEU A 141 -6.55 6.02 -24.86
C LEU A 141 -5.90 7.16 -25.64
N LEU A 142 -4.66 6.99 -26.13
CA LEU A 142 -3.97 8.01 -26.93
C LEU A 142 -4.73 8.35 -28.23
N GLU A 143 -5.30 7.35 -28.91
CA GLU A 143 -6.08 7.56 -30.12
C GLU A 143 -7.37 8.35 -29.86
N ILE A 144 -8.05 8.07 -28.74
CA ILE A 144 -9.22 8.81 -28.30
C ILE A 144 -8.83 10.26 -27.97
N LEU A 145 -7.79 10.47 -27.16
CA LEU A 145 -7.35 11.80 -26.73
C LEU A 145 -6.76 12.65 -27.86
N ALA A 146 -6.27 12.04 -28.94
CA ALA A 146 -5.83 12.75 -30.12
C ALA A 146 -6.99 13.36 -30.94
N ASN A 147 -8.24 12.92 -30.70
CA ASN A 147 -9.42 13.38 -31.44
C ASN A 147 -10.49 13.96 -30.50
N PRO A 148 -10.52 15.30 -30.30
CA PRO A 148 -11.56 15.97 -29.49
C PRO A 148 -13.01 15.78 -29.96
N ARG A 149 -13.22 15.19 -31.15
CA ARG A 149 -14.56 14.84 -31.66
C ARG A 149 -14.91 13.37 -31.47
N HIS A 150 -14.02 12.57 -30.88
CA HIS A 150 -14.31 11.18 -30.57
C HIS A 150 -15.49 11.12 -29.57
N PRO A 151 -16.48 10.24 -29.74
CA PRO A 151 -17.63 10.14 -28.83
C PRO A 151 -17.22 9.95 -27.35
N GLU A 152 -16.13 9.23 -27.12
CA GLU A 152 -15.59 8.93 -25.78
C GLU A 152 -14.54 9.95 -25.30
N TYR A 153 -14.27 11.03 -26.03
CA TYR A 153 -13.17 11.96 -25.71
C TYR A 153 -13.29 12.58 -24.30
N GLU A 154 -14.44 13.16 -23.97
CA GLU A 154 -14.64 13.83 -22.68
C GLU A 154 -14.57 12.84 -21.52
N GLU A 155 -15.20 11.66 -21.67
CA GLU A 155 -15.19 10.59 -20.67
C GLU A 155 -13.77 10.07 -20.42
N MET A 156 -13.03 9.73 -21.48
CA MET A 156 -11.68 9.18 -21.36
C MET A 156 -10.66 10.24 -20.91
N ARG A 157 -10.87 11.52 -21.25
CA ARG A 157 -10.05 12.63 -20.73
C ARG A 157 -10.24 12.76 -19.23
N GLU A 158 -11.48 12.75 -18.74
CA GLU A 158 -11.77 12.81 -17.31
C GLU A 158 -11.25 11.59 -16.57
N TRP A 159 -11.48 10.39 -17.12
CA TRP A 159 -10.98 9.12 -16.57
C TRP A 159 -9.45 9.09 -16.44
N ALA A 160 -8.74 9.63 -17.44
CA ALA A 160 -7.28 9.76 -17.41
C ALA A 160 -6.77 10.85 -16.43
N GLY A 161 -7.65 11.51 -15.67
CA GLY A 161 -7.28 12.54 -14.69
C GLY A 161 -7.43 13.99 -15.19
N GLY A 162 -8.13 14.20 -16.30
CA GLY A 162 -8.52 15.51 -16.85
C GLY A 162 -7.39 16.35 -17.46
N SER A 163 -6.14 16.10 -17.03
CA SER A 163 -4.94 16.87 -17.37
C SER A 163 -3.77 15.98 -17.85
N TYR A 164 -4.03 14.70 -18.11
CA TYR A 164 -3.02 13.78 -18.62
C TYR A 164 -2.49 14.24 -19.98
N ASP A 165 -1.19 14.50 -20.02
CA ASP A 165 -0.45 14.77 -21.25
C ASP A 165 0.57 13.63 -21.44
N PRO A 166 0.42 12.79 -22.48
CA PRO A 166 1.30 11.65 -22.73
C PRO A 166 2.74 12.05 -23.04
N GLU A 167 3.00 13.30 -23.42
CA GLU A 167 4.36 13.78 -23.70
C GLU A 167 5.00 14.47 -22.49
N PHE A 168 4.23 14.72 -21.41
CA PHE A 168 4.73 15.43 -20.24
C PHE A 168 5.68 14.57 -19.40
N PHE A 169 6.87 15.10 -19.15
CA PHE A 169 7.81 14.56 -18.18
C PHE A 169 8.56 15.70 -17.47
N ASP A 170 8.51 15.70 -16.14
CA ASP A 170 9.25 16.65 -15.30
C ASP A 170 10.18 15.89 -14.34
N ARG A 171 11.48 15.97 -14.65
CA ARG A 171 12.53 15.33 -13.85
C ARG A 171 12.61 15.87 -12.42
N ASP A 172 12.34 17.16 -12.23
CA ASP A 172 12.47 17.79 -10.92
C ASP A 172 11.31 17.39 -10.01
N MET A 173 10.10 17.20 -10.58
CA MET A 173 8.96 16.59 -9.90
C MET A 173 9.26 15.15 -9.45
N VAL A 174 9.82 14.32 -10.34
CA VAL A 174 10.21 12.94 -9.99
C VAL A 174 11.25 12.93 -8.88
N ASN A 175 12.27 13.79 -8.97
CA ASN A 175 13.29 13.88 -7.94
C ASN A 175 12.76 14.40 -6.60
N GLU A 176 11.69 15.20 -6.60
CA GLU A 176 11.01 15.60 -5.37
C GLU A 176 10.33 14.40 -4.69
N GLY A 177 9.65 13.53 -5.45
CA GLY A 177 9.12 12.26 -4.93
C GLY A 177 10.20 11.37 -4.34
N LEU A 178 11.31 11.17 -5.08
CA LEU A 178 12.46 10.40 -4.59
C LEU A 178 13.07 10.97 -3.31
N ARG A 179 13.13 12.29 -3.15
CA ARG A 179 13.60 12.95 -1.91
C ARG A 179 12.65 12.71 -0.73
N GLN A 180 11.34 12.75 -0.96
CA GLN A 180 10.34 12.48 0.07
C GLN A 180 10.41 11.02 0.56
N SER A 181 10.68 10.09 -0.36
CA SER A 181 10.85 8.66 -0.09
C SER A 181 12.28 8.25 0.30
N ALA A 182 13.24 9.19 0.36
CA ALA A 182 14.68 8.92 0.51
C ALA A 182 15.02 7.99 1.68
N ARG A 183 14.36 8.14 2.84
CA ARG A 183 14.59 7.31 4.02
C ARG A 183 14.24 5.83 3.78
N ALA A 184 13.18 5.57 3.00
CA ALA A 184 12.75 4.21 2.68
C ALA A 184 13.60 3.60 1.57
N LEU A 185 14.01 4.41 0.59
CA LEU A 185 14.75 3.97 -0.61
C LEU A 185 16.26 3.84 -0.39
N SER A 186 16.82 4.50 0.63
CA SER A 186 18.26 4.46 0.90
C SER A 186 18.70 3.15 1.58
N PRO A 187 19.98 2.76 1.44
CA PRO A 187 20.55 1.68 2.22
C PRO A 187 20.42 1.95 3.73
N LYS A 188 20.16 0.90 4.51
CA LYS A 188 20.14 1.01 5.98
C LYS A 188 21.57 1.08 6.51
N LEU A 189 22.11 2.29 6.63
CA LEU A 189 23.43 2.54 7.23
C LEU A 189 23.34 2.41 8.77
N GLY A 190 23.80 1.27 9.30
CA GLY A 190 23.84 1.03 10.74
C GLY A 190 23.86 -0.45 11.11
N GLY A 191 25.04 -1.04 11.02
CA GLY A 191 25.35 -2.40 11.49
C GLY A 191 26.36 -3.07 10.58
N THR A 192 27.65 -2.99 10.94
CA THR A 192 28.72 -3.79 10.35
C THR A 192 28.29 -5.25 10.25
N LYS A 193 27.99 -5.73 9.04
CA LYS A 193 28.16 -7.14 8.70
C LYS A 193 29.52 -7.25 8.05
N ALA A 194 30.50 -7.63 8.87
CA ALA A 194 31.76 -8.19 8.38
C ALA A 194 31.45 -9.24 7.31
N ALA A 195 32.32 -9.32 6.30
CA ALA A 195 32.33 -10.40 5.33
C ALA A 195 32.08 -11.73 6.03
N ASN A 196 30.97 -12.41 5.70
CA ASN A 196 30.73 -13.74 6.21
C ASN A 196 31.30 -14.73 5.18
N PRO A 197 32.43 -15.39 5.45
CA PRO A 197 32.88 -16.51 4.64
C PRO A 197 31.86 -17.64 4.85
N LYS A 198 31.40 -18.26 3.74
CA LYS A 198 30.65 -19.52 3.68
C LYS A 198 30.13 -20.03 5.04
N ALA A 199 28.93 -19.61 5.43
CA ALA A 199 28.19 -20.25 6.51
C ALA A 199 26.92 -20.84 5.92
N ALA A 200 26.76 -22.15 6.07
CA ALA A 200 25.51 -22.85 5.86
C ALA A 200 24.37 -22.06 6.51
N SER A 201 23.21 -22.04 5.84
CA SER A 201 22.00 -21.41 6.35
C SER A 201 21.59 -22.03 7.69
N GLU A 202 22.03 -21.42 8.79
CA GLU A 202 21.33 -21.58 10.06
C GLU A 202 19.99 -20.89 9.90
N LYS A 203 18.96 -21.70 9.62
CA LYS A 203 17.55 -21.31 9.66
C LYS A 203 17.32 -20.39 10.86
N LYS A 204 16.70 -19.22 10.64
CA LYS A 204 16.05 -18.46 11.73
C LYS A 204 15.32 -19.49 12.59
N ALA A 205 15.66 -19.57 13.88
CA ALA A 205 15.00 -20.46 14.83
C ALA A 205 13.55 -20.00 15.00
N LYS A 206 12.68 -20.38 14.06
CA LYS A 206 11.27 -20.08 14.09
C LYS A 206 10.63 -21.18 14.92
N LEU A 207 10.41 -20.88 16.20
CA LEU A 207 9.69 -21.78 17.09
C LEU A 207 8.30 -22.03 16.52
N THR A 208 8.04 -23.25 16.05
CA THR A 208 6.72 -23.62 15.53
C THR A 208 5.72 -23.71 16.68
N LYS A 209 4.41 -23.55 16.40
CA LYS A 209 3.36 -23.75 17.41
C LYS A 209 3.47 -25.11 18.12
N ARG A 210 3.93 -26.14 17.40
CA ARG A 210 4.13 -27.50 17.92
C ARG A 210 5.31 -27.57 18.91
N GLU A 211 6.43 -26.93 18.57
CA GLU A 211 7.61 -26.88 19.44
C GLU A 211 7.38 -26.01 20.67
N LEU A 212 6.67 -24.89 20.51
CA LEU A 212 6.20 -24.06 21.62
C LEU A 212 5.32 -24.88 22.55
N ALA A 213 4.30 -25.56 22.03
CA ALA A 213 3.41 -26.39 22.84
C ALA A 213 4.16 -27.52 23.57
N LYS A 214 5.20 -28.10 22.97
CA LYS A 214 6.06 -29.09 23.62
C LYS A 214 6.86 -28.48 24.78
N HIS A 215 7.44 -27.30 24.58
CA HIS A 215 8.18 -26.58 25.63
C HIS A 215 7.26 -26.18 26.79
N LEU A 216 6.10 -25.60 26.49
CA LEU A 216 5.15 -25.15 27.52
C LEU A 216 4.65 -26.31 28.40
N LYS A 217 4.51 -27.53 27.85
CA LYS A 217 4.16 -28.74 28.63
C LYS A 217 5.22 -29.17 29.65
N GLY A 218 6.47 -28.74 29.48
CA GLY A 218 7.56 -29.04 30.39
C GLY A 218 7.75 -28.01 31.51
N LEU A 219 7.03 -26.89 31.47
CA LEU A 219 7.11 -25.83 32.47
C LEU A 219 6.15 -26.07 33.63
N SER A 220 6.55 -25.67 34.84
CA SER A 220 5.65 -25.63 35.98
C SER A 220 4.61 -24.50 35.83
N ASN A 221 3.55 -24.54 36.64
CA ASN A 221 2.55 -23.47 36.64
C ASN A 221 3.18 -22.11 36.98
N GLU A 222 4.11 -22.05 37.94
CA GLU A 222 4.81 -20.82 38.33
C GLU A 222 5.64 -20.26 37.17
N GLN A 223 6.33 -21.13 36.43
CA GLN A 223 7.13 -20.73 35.26
C GLN A 223 6.25 -20.23 34.10
N LEU A 224 5.09 -20.84 33.90
CA LEU A 224 4.12 -20.38 32.90
C LEU A 224 3.53 -19.01 33.27
N ILE A 225 3.19 -18.81 34.55
CA ILE A 225 2.69 -17.52 35.05
C ILE A 225 3.74 -16.43 34.81
N GLU A 226 5.01 -16.69 35.13
CA GLU A 226 6.07 -15.69 34.95
C GLU A 226 6.31 -15.38 33.47
N LEU A 227 6.34 -16.40 32.61
CA LEU A 227 6.47 -16.21 31.16
C LEU A 227 5.33 -15.34 30.58
N VAL A 228 4.09 -15.55 31.03
CA VAL A 228 2.94 -14.74 30.58
C VAL A 228 3.06 -13.30 31.08
N LYS A 229 3.49 -13.09 32.34
CA LYS A 229 3.73 -11.75 32.89
C LYS A 229 4.83 -11.01 32.16
N GLU A 230 5.93 -11.69 31.82
CA GLU A 230 7.02 -11.11 31.02
C GLU A 230 6.53 -10.73 29.61
N CYS A 231 5.77 -11.63 28.95
CA CYS A 231 5.17 -11.32 27.65
C CYS A 231 4.25 -10.09 27.72
N PHE A 232 3.40 -10.02 28.74
CA PHE A 232 2.50 -8.90 28.99
C PHE A 232 3.25 -7.59 29.20
N GLY A 233 4.37 -7.61 29.93
CA GLY A 233 5.17 -6.42 30.22
C GLY A 233 6.03 -5.93 29.03
N HIS A 234 6.37 -6.81 28.09
CA HIS A 234 7.29 -6.49 26.99
C HIS A 234 6.63 -6.15 25.65
N SER A 235 5.31 -6.35 25.50
CA SER A 235 4.62 -6.12 24.22
C SER A 235 3.21 -5.57 24.44
N LYS A 236 2.91 -4.44 23.79
CA LYS A 236 1.56 -3.86 23.78
C LYS A 236 0.54 -4.80 23.15
N ASP A 237 0.91 -5.49 22.07
CA ASP A 237 0.04 -6.48 21.42
C ASP A 237 -0.29 -7.66 22.36
N ALA A 238 0.70 -8.10 23.16
CA ALA A 238 0.50 -9.13 24.17
C ALA A 238 -0.36 -8.61 25.33
N GLU A 239 -0.10 -7.39 25.81
CA GLU A 239 -0.91 -6.68 26.81
C GLU A 239 -2.38 -6.63 26.37
N HIS A 240 -2.67 -6.11 25.17
CA HIS A 240 -4.02 -6.02 24.62
C HIS A 240 -4.66 -7.40 24.46
N SER A 241 -3.95 -8.35 23.84
CA SER A 241 -4.44 -9.71 23.60
C SER A 241 -4.81 -10.44 24.90
N ILE A 242 -3.97 -10.32 25.93
CA ILE A 242 -4.19 -10.95 27.23
C ILE A 242 -5.30 -10.21 27.98
N THR A 243 -5.32 -8.88 27.95
CA THR A 243 -6.36 -8.07 28.61
C THR A 243 -7.75 -8.41 28.08
N VAL A 244 -7.92 -8.49 26.75
CA VAL A 244 -9.21 -8.90 26.15
C VAL A 244 -9.59 -10.33 26.54
N LYS A 245 -8.62 -11.25 26.58
CA LYS A 245 -8.89 -12.65 26.95
C LYS A 245 -9.23 -12.85 28.43
N ILE A 246 -8.62 -12.06 29.33
CA ILE A 246 -8.79 -12.21 30.78
C ILE A 246 -9.96 -11.38 31.29
N LEU A 247 -9.98 -10.08 30.98
CA LEU A 247 -11.00 -9.16 31.48
C LEU A 247 -12.25 -9.20 30.60
N GLY A 248 -12.06 -9.26 29.27
CA GLY A 248 -13.14 -9.29 28.29
C GLY A 248 -14.17 -8.19 28.50
N GLY A 249 -15.36 -8.40 27.94
CA GLY A 249 -16.53 -7.53 28.13
C GLY A 249 -16.42 -6.15 27.49
N ASP A 250 -17.55 -5.43 27.53
CA ASP A 250 -17.72 -4.17 26.79
C ASP A 250 -16.77 -3.07 27.27
N ALA A 251 -16.48 -2.99 28.58
CA ALA A 251 -15.59 -1.96 29.14
C ALA A 251 -14.14 -2.07 28.61
N THR A 252 -13.62 -3.29 28.45
CA THR A 252 -12.29 -3.53 27.89
C THR A 252 -12.24 -3.17 26.41
N VAL A 253 -13.26 -3.60 25.65
CA VAL A 253 -13.40 -3.27 24.23
C VAL A 253 -13.51 -1.75 24.03
N ASP A 254 -14.24 -1.05 24.91
CA ASP A 254 -14.42 0.40 24.85
C ASP A 254 -13.12 1.16 25.18
N SER A 255 -12.33 0.67 26.14
CA SER A 255 -11.01 1.24 26.45
C SER A 255 -10.07 1.12 25.25
N LEU A 256 -10.01 -0.06 24.61
CA LEU A 256 -9.20 -0.27 23.41
C LEU A 256 -9.73 0.55 22.24
N PHE A 257 -11.06 0.66 22.10
CA PHE A 257 -11.66 1.48 21.07
C PHE A 257 -11.23 2.94 21.18
N ALA A 258 -11.16 3.50 22.40
CA ALA A 258 -10.65 4.85 22.63
C ALA A 258 -9.18 5.01 22.22
N GLU A 259 -8.34 4.03 22.51
CA GLU A 259 -6.92 4.00 22.10
C GLU A 259 -6.77 3.95 20.58
N TYR A 260 -7.49 3.04 19.91
CA TYR A 260 -7.45 2.88 18.45
C TYR A 260 -8.06 4.07 17.71
N ARG A 261 -9.10 4.70 18.28
CA ARG A 261 -9.65 5.96 17.78
C ARG A 261 -8.58 7.04 17.73
N GLN A 262 -7.84 7.24 18.82
CA GLN A 262 -6.73 8.21 18.85
C GLN A 262 -5.61 7.84 17.88
N LYS A 263 -5.24 6.56 17.80
CA LYS A 263 -4.24 6.04 16.85
C LYS A 263 -4.64 6.39 15.42
N ILE A 264 -5.89 6.12 15.02
CA ILE A 264 -6.40 6.40 13.67
C ILE A 264 -6.48 7.90 13.42
N GLU A 265 -7.00 8.70 14.35
CA GLU A 265 -7.03 10.17 14.21
C GLU A 265 -5.63 10.75 13.98
N HIS A 266 -4.62 10.29 14.73
CA HIS A 266 -3.25 10.74 14.60
C HIS A 266 -2.61 10.40 13.24
N LEU A 267 -3.06 9.33 12.58
CA LEU A 267 -2.59 8.93 11.25
C LEU A 267 -3.09 9.85 10.13
N PHE A 268 -4.14 10.64 10.37
CA PHE A 268 -4.58 11.70 9.46
C PHE A 268 -4.11 13.08 9.95
N PHE A 269 -4.20 13.32 11.26
CA PHE A 269 -3.95 14.60 11.91
C PHE A 269 -2.98 14.44 13.09
N PRO A 270 -1.65 14.34 12.84
CA PRO A 270 -0.67 14.16 13.89
C PRO A 270 -0.56 15.42 14.77
N THR A 271 -0.34 15.22 16.07
CA THR A 271 -0.22 16.32 17.06
C THR A 271 0.98 17.24 16.79
N ARG A 272 2.00 16.72 16.12
CA ARG A 272 3.21 17.45 15.71
C ARG A 272 3.65 16.95 14.33
N GLY A 273 4.09 17.87 13.48
CA GLY A 273 4.43 17.57 12.08
C GLY A 273 3.33 17.99 11.11
N LYS A 274 3.60 17.86 9.81
CA LYS A 274 2.58 18.08 8.78
C LYS A 274 1.64 16.88 8.73
N ALA A 275 0.36 17.14 8.51
CA ALA A 275 -0.61 16.09 8.24
C ALA A 275 -0.14 15.27 7.04
N ASN A 276 -0.14 13.95 7.19
CA ASN A 276 0.26 13.01 6.17
C ASN A 276 -0.76 11.89 6.12
N LEU A 277 -1.14 11.45 4.92
CA LEU A 277 -2.26 10.56 4.72
C LEU A 277 -1.82 9.09 4.84
N HIS A 278 -1.80 8.55 6.06
CA HIS A 278 -1.41 7.15 6.32
C HIS A 278 -2.60 6.18 6.23
N VAL A 279 -3.25 6.14 5.06
CA VAL A 279 -4.46 5.35 4.80
C VAL A 279 -4.29 3.87 5.13
N GLU A 280 -3.19 3.25 4.70
CA GLU A 280 -2.97 1.81 4.90
C GLU A 280 -2.71 1.44 6.35
N ASP A 281 -2.03 2.30 7.11
CA ASP A 281 -1.77 2.05 8.54
C ASP A 281 -3.07 2.17 9.35
N ALA A 282 -3.99 3.05 8.93
CA ALA A 282 -5.30 3.17 9.56
C ALA A 282 -6.17 1.92 9.30
N LYS A 283 -6.16 1.39 8.07
CA LYS A 283 -6.84 0.12 7.74
C LYS A 283 -6.27 -1.05 8.54
N LYS A 284 -4.93 -1.16 8.66
CA LYS A 284 -4.27 -2.18 9.48
C LYS A 284 -4.67 -2.08 10.96
N ALA A 285 -4.72 -0.87 11.51
CA ALA A 285 -5.15 -0.65 12.88
C ALA A 285 -6.60 -1.10 13.11
N ILE A 286 -7.51 -0.85 12.17
CA ILE A 286 -8.91 -1.33 12.25
C ILE A 286 -8.96 -2.86 12.25
N ALA A 287 -8.25 -3.50 11.32
CA ALA A 287 -8.21 -4.96 11.20
C ALA A 287 -7.60 -5.63 12.45
N GLU A 288 -6.56 -5.03 13.01
CA GLU A 288 -5.95 -5.44 14.27
C GLU A 288 -6.96 -5.39 15.43
N PHE A 289 -7.65 -4.26 15.59
CA PHE A 289 -8.69 -4.08 16.62
C PHE A 289 -9.82 -5.10 16.49
N GLU A 290 -10.33 -5.32 15.28
CA GLU A 290 -11.41 -6.27 15.01
C GLU A 290 -10.99 -7.70 15.35
N LYS A 291 -9.76 -8.08 14.99
CA LYS A 291 -9.19 -9.39 15.33
C LYS A 291 -8.98 -9.58 16.84
N LEU A 292 -8.57 -8.53 17.55
CA LEU A 292 -8.33 -8.56 18.99
C LEU A 292 -9.64 -8.68 19.78
N THR A 293 -10.63 -7.87 19.42
CA THR A 293 -11.86 -7.69 20.22
C THR A 293 -13.04 -8.53 19.74
N GLY A 294 -13.09 -8.89 18.46
CA GLY A 294 -14.26 -9.50 17.82
C GLY A 294 -15.49 -8.58 17.75
N SER A 295 -15.36 -7.29 18.08
CA SER A 295 -16.48 -6.36 18.13
C SER A 295 -16.78 -5.75 16.77
N GLU A 296 -17.73 -6.35 16.04
CA GLU A 296 -18.17 -5.84 14.72
C GLU A 296 -18.68 -4.40 14.80
N LYS A 297 -19.41 -4.06 15.87
CA LYS A 297 -19.93 -2.70 16.09
C LYS A 297 -18.81 -1.68 16.21
N ARG A 298 -17.85 -1.91 17.13
CA ARG A 298 -16.76 -0.95 17.36
C ARG A 298 -15.82 -0.88 16.16
N ALA A 299 -15.61 -2.00 15.46
CA ALA A 299 -14.85 -2.01 14.21
C ALA A 299 -15.55 -1.19 13.12
N ALA A 300 -16.88 -1.29 12.97
CA ALA A 300 -17.65 -0.45 12.06
C ALA A 300 -17.54 1.05 12.42
N GLU A 301 -17.59 1.39 13.71
CA GLU A 301 -17.38 2.78 14.17
C GLU A 301 -15.97 3.31 13.83
N LEU A 302 -14.91 2.50 13.97
CA LEU A 302 -13.56 2.90 13.55
C LEU A 302 -13.44 3.04 12.03
N ARG A 303 -14.13 2.21 11.24
CA ARG A 303 -14.21 2.36 9.78
C ARG A 303 -14.88 3.67 9.39
N LEU A 304 -15.97 4.04 10.05
CA LEU A 304 -16.63 5.33 9.81
C LEU A 304 -15.74 6.51 10.21
N LEU A 305 -14.99 6.40 11.31
CA LEU A 305 -13.99 7.39 11.71
C LEU A 305 -12.90 7.57 10.65
N TYR A 306 -12.38 6.46 10.10
CA TYR A 306 -11.43 6.51 8.99
C TYR A 306 -12.00 7.29 7.80
N ILE A 307 -13.26 7.03 7.44
CA ILE A 307 -13.91 7.71 6.33
C ILE A 307 -14.09 9.20 6.64
N GLU A 308 -14.56 9.52 7.85
CA GLU A 308 -14.79 10.88 8.28
C GLU A 308 -13.51 11.72 8.28
N ASN A 309 -12.41 11.15 8.81
CA ASN A 309 -11.10 11.79 8.85
C ASN A 309 -10.50 11.96 7.45
N GLY A 310 -10.62 10.96 6.58
CA GLY A 310 -10.14 11.09 5.20
C GLY A 310 -10.92 12.13 4.41
N MET A 311 -12.24 12.23 4.64
CA MET A 311 -13.08 13.30 4.10
C MET A 311 -12.68 14.69 4.64
N ASP A 312 -12.42 14.81 5.95
CA ASP A 312 -11.94 16.06 6.54
C ASP A 312 -10.57 16.45 6.02
N PHE A 313 -9.68 15.47 5.82
CA PHE A 313 -8.36 15.70 5.27
C PHE A 313 -8.48 16.24 3.84
N ALA A 314 -9.32 15.63 3.00
CA ALA A 314 -9.59 16.09 1.65
C ALA A 314 -10.09 17.55 1.63
N ILE A 315 -11.06 17.89 2.49
CA ILE A 315 -11.62 19.25 2.57
C ILE A 315 -10.58 20.25 3.09
N LEU A 316 -9.86 19.91 4.15
CA LEU A 316 -8.94 20.84 4.83
C LEU A 316 -7.71 21.17 3.98
N HIS A 317 -7.27 20.19 3.18
CA HIS A 317 -6.05 20.30 2.39
C HIS A 317 -6.30 20.50 0.89
N ASP A 318 -7.57 20.67 0.48
CA ASP A 318 -7.98 20.70 -0.93
C ASP A 318 -7.40 19.51 -1.72
N TYR A 319 -7.41 18.34 -1.08
CA TYR A 319 -6.71 17.14 -1.51
C TYR A 319 -7.70 16.13 -2.08
N MET A 320 -7.75 16.07 -3.42
CA MET A 320 -8.66 15.21 -4.17
C MET A 320 -7.87 14.17 -4.96
N ASP A 321 -7.40 13.13 -4.26
CA ASP A 321 -6.64 12.01 -4.84
C ASP A 321 -7.53 10.77 -5.01
N GLY A 322 -7.43 10.11 -6.16
CA GLY A 322 -8.23 8.94 -6.50
C GLY A 322 -8.05 7.76 -5.54
N ARG A 323 -6.85 7.55 -4.96
CA ARG A 323 -6.58 6.48 -3.98
C ARG A 323 -7.29 6.77 -2.67
N LEU A 324 -7.35 8.03 -2.26
CA LEU A 324 -8.16 8.42 -1.11
C LEU A 324 -9.64 8.12 -1.37
N LEU A 325 -10.20 8.55 -2.50
CA LEU A 325 -11.61 8.29 -2.84
C LEU A 325 -11.94 6.79 -2.94
N ALA A 326 -11.08 6.00 -3.58
CA ALA A 326 -11.21 4.55 -3.67
C ALA A 326 -11.12 3.89 -2.28
N GLY A 327 -10.19 4.36 -1.43
CA GLY A 327 -10.04 3.91 -0.06
C GLY A 327 -11.28 4.20 0.80
N LEU A 328 -11.83 5.42 0.72
CA LEU A 328 -13.07 5.81 1.42
C LEU A 328 -14.24 4.94 0.99
N THR A 329 -14.38 4.72 -0.32
CA THR A 329 -15.44 3.89 -0.91
C THR A 329 -15.34 2.43 -0.47
N SER A 330 -14.12 1.87 -0.53
CA SER A 330 -13.87 0.47 -0.15
C SER A 330 -14.19 0.21 1.32
N VAL A 331 -13.73 1.10 2.23
CA VAL A 331 -14.02 0.98 3.66
C VAL A 331 -15.50 1.21 3.96
N TYR A 332 -16.18 2.11 3.23
CA TYR A 332 -17.64 2.28 3.36
C TYR A 332 -18.39 1.01 2.95
N ALA A 333 -17.97 0.37 1.84
CA ALA A 333 -18.55 -0.89 1.39
C ALA A 333 -18.37 -2.02 2.42
N GLU A 334 -17.26 -2.05 3.16
CA GLU A 334 -17.09 -2.99 4.29
C GLU A 334 -18.12 -2.78 5.39
N VAL A 335 -18.39 -1.52 5.77
CA VAL A 335 -19.42 -1.20 6.78
C VAL A 335 -20.79 -1.64 6.29
N ILE A 336 -21.13 -1.37 5.03
CA ILE A 336 -22.39 -1.79 4.41
C ILE A 336 -22.51 -3.31 4.39
N ARG A 337 -21.45 -4.04 4.02
CA ARG A 337 -21.43 -5.51 4.09
C ARG A 337 -21.64 -6.03 5.51
N ALA A 338 -21.05 -5.40 6.51
CA ALA A 338 -21.27 -5.77 7.92
C ALA A 338 -22.73 -5.54 8.33
N VAL A 339 -23.31 -4.39 7.97
CA VAL A 339 -24.72 -4.05 8.22
C VAL A 339 -25.67 -5.05 7.56
N ILE A 340 -25.43 -5.44 6.30
CA ILE A 340 -26.27 -6.40 5.56
C ILE A 340 -26.20 -7.80 6.19
N ARG A 341 -25.03 -8.20 6.70
CA ARG A 341 -24.85 -9.51 7.35
C ARG A 341 -25.46 -9.59 8.75
N ASP A 342 -25.79 -8.46 9.37
CA ASP A 342 -26.33 -8.42 10.72
C ASP A 342 -27.77 -8.97 10.79
N LYS A 343 -27.87 -10.26 11.12
CA LYS A 343 -29.14 -10.98 11.23
C LYS A 343 -30.04 -10.48 12.36
N ASN A 344 -29.48 -9.82 13.39
CA ASN A 344 -30.27 -9.35 14.53
C ASN A 344 -30.76 -7.90 14.35
N GLY A 345 -30.28 -7.20 13.31
CA GLY A 345 -30.68 -5.85 12.93
C GLY A 345 -30.25 -4.74 13.89
N LYS A 346 -29.47 -5.05 14.93
CA LYS A 346 -28.97 -4.07 15.91
C LYS A 346 -27.95 -3.15 15.26
N LEU A 347 -26.97 -3.69 14.56
CA LEU A 347 -25.96 -2.93 13.81
C LEU A 347 -26.64 -2.13 12.70
N HIS A 348 -27.60 -2.73 12.00
CA HIS A 348 -28.42 -2.01 11.00
C HIS A 348 -29.12 -0.78 11.59
N LYS A 349 -29.75 -0.91 12.75
CA LYS A 349 -30.42 0.23 13.40
C LYS A 349 -29.42 1.30 13.86
N GLU A 350 -28.31 0.88 14.47
CA GLU A 350 -27.33 1.78 15.09
C GLU A 350 -26.49 2.53 14.04
N MET A 351 -26.18 1.92 12.90
CA MET A 351 -25.34 2.52 11.86
C MET A 351 -26.08 3.49 10.92
N LYS A 352 -27.43 3.50 10.92
CA LYS A 352 -28.22 4.37 10.01
C LYS A 352 -27.81 5.84 10.11
N THR A 353 -27.81 6.41 11.32
CA THR A 353 -27.52 7.84 11.50
C THR A 353 -26.07 8.21 11.15
N PRO A 354 -25.04 7.47 11.60
CA PRO A 354 -23.66 7.70 11.15
C PRO A 354 -23.48 7.62 9.62
N LEU A 355 -24.05 6.61 8.96
CA LEU A 355 -23.94 6.46 7.51
C LEU A 355 -24.58 7.62 6.74
N VAL A 356 -25.76 8.10 7.17
CA VAL A 356 -26.40 9.30 6.60
C VAL A 356 -25.48 10.52 6.67
N LYS A 357 -24.75 10.70 7.78
CA LYS A 357 -23.80 11.83 7.90
C LYS A 357 -22.66 11.72 6.90
N ILE A 358 -22.10 10.52 6.72
CA ILE A 358 -21.02 10.27 5.76
C ILE A 358 -21.49 10.55 4.33
N VAL A 359 -22.66 10.02 3.93
CA VAL A 359 -23.20 10.26 2.59
C VAL A 359 -23.42 11.75 2.35
N ARG A 360 -24.03 12.48 3.30
CA ARG A 360 -24.19 13.95 3.17
C ARG A 360 -22.86 14.69 3.06
N LYS A 361 -21.83 14.24 3.78
CA LYS A 361 -20.51 14.88 3.74
C LYS A 361 -19.84 14.67 2.38
N ALA A 362 -20.01 13.49 1.80
CA ALA A 362 -19.46 13.15 0.47
C ALA A 362 -19.96 14.11 -0.64
N SER A 363 -21.20 14.61 -0.55
CA SER A 363 -21.73 15.58 -1.53
C SER A 363 -21.04 16.93 -1.53
N ARG A 364 -20.21 17.22 -0.51
CA ARG A 364 -19.39 18.44 -0.43
C ARG A 364 -17.97 18.23 -0.94
N ILE A 365 -17.64 17.00 -1.31
CA ILE A 365 -16.29 16.57 -1.66
C ILE A 365 -16.24 16.22 -3.14
N HIS A 366 -17.09 15.29 -3.57
CA HIS A 366 -17.08 14.80 -4.95
C HIS A 366 -18.41 14.13 -5.31
N ASP A 367 -18.97 14.50 -6.47
CA ASP A 367 -20.27 13.99 -6.93
C ASP A 367 -20.27 12.48 -7.12
N MET A 368 -19.20 11.93 -7.69
CA MET A 368 -19.08 10.47 -7.87
C MET A 368 -18.98 9.75 -6.52
N LEU A 369 -18.24 10.30 -5.56
CA LEU A 369 -18.15 9.70 -4.21
C LEU A 369 -19.53 9.69 -3.57
N HIS A 370 -20.26 10.81 -3.64
CA HIS A 370 -21.62 10.92 -3.11
C HIS A 370 -22.56 9.89 -3.74
N ALA A 371 -22.57 9.80 -5.07
CA ALA A 371 -23.40 8.85 -5.81
C ALA A 371 -23.09 7.39 -5.42
N THR A 372 -21.81 7.02 -5.34
CA THR A 372 -21.39 5.67 -4.95
C THR A 372 -21.79 5.35 -3.51
N LEU A 373 -21.53 6.26 -2.56
CA LEU A 373 -21.90 6.02 -1.16
C LEU A 373 -23.42 5.97 -0.96
N GLN A 374 -24.18 6.78 -1.70
CA GLN A 374 -25.65 6.73 -1.73
C GLN A 374 -26.14 5.38 -2.26
N GLN A 375 -25.58 4.88 -3.36
CA GLN A 375 -25.95 3.56 -3.90
C GLN A 375 -25.68 2.44 -2.89
N LEU A 376 -24.50 2.43 -2.27
CA LEU A 376 -24.15 1.44 -1.24
C LEU A 376 -25.05 1.55 0.00
N PHE A 377 -25.42 2.77 0.39
CA PHE A 377 -26.37 3.01 1.49
C PHE A 377 -27.74 2.41 1.20
N MET A 378 -28.25 2.58 -0.03
CA MET A 378 -29.53 1.98 -0.45
C MET A 378 -29.46 0.45 -0.52
N GLN A 379 -28.31 -0.14 -0.87
CA GLN A 379 -28.13 -1.60 -0.84
C GLN A 379 -28.29 -2.20 0.56
N ALA A 380 -28.02 -1.44 1.62
CA ALA A 380 -28.32 -1.86 2.99
C ALA A 380 -29.82 -1.77 3.36
N GLY A 381 -30.70 -1.40 2.43
CA GLY A 381 -32.15 -1.29 2.65
C GLY A 381 -32.56 -0.03 3.41
N TYR A 382 -31.70 0.99 3.49
CA TYR A 382 -32.08 2.30 4.00
C TYR A 382 -32.76 3.15 2.93
N ASP A 383 -33.64 4.05 3.37
CA ASP A 383 -34.32 5.01 2.50
C ASP A 383 -33.43 6.22 2.18
N ASP A 384 -33.59 6.79 0.99
CA ASP A 384 -32.89 8.00 0.54
C ASP A 384 -33.28 9.27 1.32
N ARG A 385 -34.28 9.17 2.20
CA ARG A 385 -34.82 10.27 3.00
C ARG A 385 -33.72 10.89 3.86
N GLY A 386 -33.25 12.04 3.40
CA GLY A 386 -32.25 12.84 4.08
C GLY A 386 -30.83 12.64 3.58
N ILE A 387 -30.57 11.97 2.46
CA ILE A 387 -29.23 11.94 1.83
C ILE A 387 -29.20 12.53 0.42
N THR A 388 -30.35 12.97 -0.10
CA THR A 388 -30.47 13.70 -1.36
C THR A 388 -29.86 15.10 -1.24
N SER A 389 -29.09 15.51 -2.26
CA SER A 389 -28.56 16.87 -2.36
C SER A 389 -29.74 17.86 -2.45
N ARG A 390 -29.61 18.99 -1.76
CA ARG A 390 -30.47 20.16 -1.97
C ARG A 390 -29.85 21.04 -3.02
#